data_AF-A0A7Y9HWY2-F1
#
_entry.id   AF-A0A7Y9HWY2-F1
#
_cell.length_a   1.000
_cell.length_b   1.000
_cell.length_c   1.000
_cell.angle_alpha   90.00
_cell.angle_beta   90.00
_cell.angle_gamma   90.00
#
_symmetry.space_group_name_H-M   'P 1'
#
loop_
_entity.id
_entity.type
_entity.pdbx_description
1 polymer ?
#
loop_
_entity_poly.entity_id
_entity_poly.type
_entity_poly.pdbx_seq_one_letter_code
_entity_poly.pdbx_strand_id
1 'polypeptide(L)'
;MDKEQATEPESIHLNKSLSDLSGEHWKDVPGFEGSYQASNLGRVKSLDRTIPHPRLKIQFVKGRILTQSVHNNNNIVTGEPMVDLRVTLTIENKACYFNTRRLVYQTFIDSKLNYKKNGLYVISYQKRKAKASLIA
;
A
#
# COMPACT_ATOMS: atom_id res chain seq x y z
N MET A 1 18.62 15.24 -30.10
CA MET A 1 17.14 15.13 -30.14
C MET A 1 16.82 13.82 -29.48
N ASP A 2 16.98 13.85 -28.17
CA ASP A 2 17.08 12.67 -27.33
C ASP A 2 15.68 12.10 -27.15
N LYS A 3 15.54 10.84 -27.58
CA LYS A 3 14.33 10.07 -27.35
C LYS A 3 14.23 9.85 -25.85
N GLU A 4 13.35 10.63 -25.24
CA GLU A 4 12.85 10.44 -23.88
C GLU A 4 12.28 9.02 -23.78
N GLN A 5 13.11 8.10 -23.30
CA GLN A 5 12.70 6.76 -22.93
C GLN A 5 11.94 6.87 -21.63
N ALA A 6 10.62 7.08 -21.75
CA ALA A 6 9.68 6.77 -20.70
C ALA A 6 9.73 5.25 -20.47
N THR A 7 10.65 4.81 -19.63
CA THR A 7 10.55 3.50 -19.00
C THR A 7 9.23 3.51 -18.23
N GLU A 8 8.31 2.62 -18.63
CA GLU A 8 7.13 2.28 -17.83
C GLU A 8 7.55 2.25 -16.36
N PRO A 9 6.92 3.03 -15.46
CA PRO A 9 7.41 3.11 -14.10
C PRO A 9 7.41 1.69 -13.55
N GLU A 10 8.60 1.19 -13.18
CA GLU A 10 8.71 -0.03 -12.38
C GLU A 10 7.63 0.04 -11.31
N SER A 11 6.80 -1.01 -11.24
CA SER A 11 5.56 -0.91 -10.50
C SER A 11 5.80 -0.35 -9.09
N ILE A 12 5.23 0.81 -8.78
CA ILE A 12 5.63 1.66 -7.64
C ILE A 12 5.67 0.87 -6.32
N HIS A 13 4.75 -0.07 -6.15
CA HIS A 13 4.65 -0.92 -4.97
C HIS A 13 5.84 -1.87 -4.75
N LEU A 14 6.65 -2.12 -5.79
CA LEU A 14 7.88 -2.90 -5.76
C LEU A 14 9.11 -2.07 -5.41
N ASN A 15 9.06 -0.74 -5.55
CA ASN A 15 10.19 0.13 -5.28
C ASN A 15 10.52 0.14 -3.77
N LYS A 16 11.71 -0.37 -3.43
CA LYS A 16 12.21 -0.49 -2.04
C LYS A 16 13.13 0.64 -1.60
N SER A 17 13.42 1.61 -2.46
CA SER A 17 14.27 2.74 -2.11
C SER A 17 13.61 3.60 -1.03
N LEU A 18 14.40 4.03 -0.06
CA LEU A 18 13.99 5.01 0.94
C LEU A 18 13.90 6.42 0.38
N SER A 19 14.46 6.68 -0.81
CA SER A 19 14.30 7.95 -1.51
C SER A 19 12.84 8.15 -1.92
N ASP A 20 12.37 9.38 -1.79
CA ASP A 20 11.03 9.76 -2.22
C ASP A 20 10.95 9.83 -3.75
N LEU A 21 9.79 9.47 -4.29
CA LEU A 21 9.48 9.61 -5.71
C LEU A 21 8.96 11.03 -6.00
N SER A 22 8.98 11.42 -7.27
CA SER A 22 8.42 12.72 -7.69
C SER A 22 6.94 12.83 -7.32
N GLY A 23 6.56 13.90 -6.61
CA GLY A 23 5.19 14.14 -6.14
C GLY A 23 4.72 13.22 -5.01
N GLU A 24 5.63 12.47 -4.38
CA GLU A 24 5.29 11.61 -3.26
C GLU A 24 5.22 12.39 -1.94
N HIS A 25 4.14 12.16 -1.21
CA HIS A 25 3.90 12.72 0.11
C HIS A 25 3.60 11.60 1.09
N TRP A 26 4.24 11.64 2.25
CA TRP A 26 4.06 10.68 3.33
C TRP A 26 3.24 11.28 4.46
N LYS A 27 2.36 10.46 5.05
CA LYS A 27 1.61 10.78 6.27
C LYS A 27 1.61 9.60 7.21
N ASP A 28 1.52 9.87 8.52
CA ASP A 28 1.35 8.84 9.53
C ASP A 28 0.06 8.06 9.29
N VAL A 29 0.14 6.74 9.39
CA VAL A 29 -1.05 5.89 9.26
C VAL A 29 -1.87 6.02 10.55
N PRO A 30 -3.16 6.37 10.47
CA PRO A 30 -3.99 6.54 11.66
C PRO A 30 -4.04 5.26 12.52
N GLY A 31 -3.77 5.41 13.82
CA GLY A 31 -3.65 4.29 14.78
C GLY A 31 -2.27 3.62 14.80
N PHE A 32 -1.32 4.12 14.03
CA PHE A 32 0.06 3.62 13.91
C PHE A 32 1.09 4.74 13.86
N GLU A 33 0.76 5.89 14.43
CA GLU A 33 1.59 7.08 14.47
C GLU A 33 2.96 6.77 15.09
N GLY A 34 4.02 7.36 14.51
CA GLY A 34 5.40 7.11 14.94
C GLY A 34 5.94 5.72 14.62
N SER A 35 5.12 4.80 14.09
CA SER A 35 5.56 3.44 13.71
C SER A 35 5.50 3.21 12.20
N TYR A 36 4.50 3.76 11.52
CA TYR A 36 4.22 3.52 10.11
C TYR A 36 3.70 4.76 9.39
N GLN A 37 4.16 4.94 8.14
CA GLN A 37 3.68 5.97 7.24
C GLN A 37 3.22 5.37 5.91
N ALA A 38 2.19 5.97 5.33
CA ALA A 38 1.72 5.65 3.97
C ALA A 38 1.96 6.84 3.04
N SER A 39 2.32 6.53 1.80
CA SER A 39 2.50 7.50 0.74
C SER A 39 1.23 7.64 -0.09
N ASN A 40 0.99 8.84 -0.62
CA ASN A 40 -0.11 9.10 -1.56
C ASN A 40 -0.01 8.25 -2.85
N LEU A 41 1.17 7.72 -3.18
CA LEU A 41 1.41 6.80 -4.30
C LEU A 41 1.23 5.33 -3.93
N GLY A 42 0.83 5.03 -2.69
CA GLY A 42 0.54 3.66 -2.25
C GLY A 42 1.76 2.87 -1.79
N ARG A 43 2.90 3.51 -1.52
CA ARG A 43 3.99 2.89 -0.77
C ARG A 43 3.70 2.98 0.74
N VAL A 44 4.26 2.04 1.52
CA VAL A 44 4.12 2.02 2.98
C VAL A 44 5.49 1.79 3.58
N LYS A 45 5.85 2.55 4.61
CA LYS A 45 7.15 2.43 5.28
C LYS A 45 6.97 2.27 6.78
N SER A 46 7.84 1.49 7.41
CA SER A 46 8.06 1.54 8.85
C SER A 46 9.06 2.64 9.18
N LEU A 47 8.89 3.25 10.35
CA LEU A 47 9.86 4.17 10.93
C LEU A 47 10.81 3.44 11.88
N ASP A 48 11.95 4.08 12.15
CA ASP A 48 12.86 3.66 13.20
C ASP A 48 12.14 3.66 14.55
N ARG A 49 12.19 2.55 15.27
CA ARG A 49 11.50 2.41 16.57
C ARG A 49 12.16 1.39 17.46
N THR A 50 11.93 1.53 18.76
CA THR A 50 12.34 0.55 19.76
C THR A 50 11.13 -0.28 20.19
N ILE A 51 11.21 -1.60 20.07
CA ILE A 51 10.13 -2.53 20.44
C ILE A 51 10.54 -3.43 21.62
N PRO A 52 9.59 -3.91 22.44
CA PRO A 52 9.86 -4.92 23.45
C PRO A 52 10.32 -6.24 22.82
N HIS A 53 11.42 -6.80 23.32
CA HIS A 53 11.98 -8.07 22.84
C HIS A 53 12.05 -9.10 23.98
N PRO A 54 11.55 -10.34 23.79
CA PRO A 54 11.46 -11.34 24.87
C PRO A 54 12.77 -11.64 25.58
N ARG A 55 13.91 -11.58 24.87
CA ARG A 55 15.24 -11.89 25.43
C ARG A 55 16.08 -10.67 25.77
N LEU A 56 15.90 -9.57 25.03
CA LEU A 56 16.78 -8.39 25.11
C LEU A 56 16.16 -7.25 25.93
N LYS A 57 14.93 -7.46 26.43
CA LYS A 57 14.01 -6.45 26.97
C LYS A 57 13.54 -5.45 25.91
N ILE A 58 14.46 -4.87 25.14
CA ILE A 58 14.19 -3.94 24.05
C ILE A 58 15.03 -4.26 22.82
N GLN A 59 14.54 -3.89 21.64
CA GLN A 59 15.24 -4.03 20.37
C GLN A 59 14.98 -2.81 19.49
N PHE A 60 16.04 -2.24 18.92
CA PHE A 60 15.92 -1.22 17.88
C PHE A 60 15.62 -1.87 16.53
N VAL A 61 14.60 -1.36 15.83
CA VAL A 61 14.19 -1.81 14.51
C VAL A 61 14.32 -0.63 13.55
N LYS A 62 15.17 -0.79 12.54
CA LYS A 62 15.34 0.19 11.49
C LYS A 62 14.13 0.20 10.56
N GLY A 63 13.66 1.40 10.23
CA GLY A 63 12.63 1.70 9.27
C GLY A 63 13.00 1.27 7.85
N ARG A 64 11.98 0.91 7.06
CA ARG A 64 12.14 0.44 5.68
C ARG A 64 10.85 0.54 4.89
N ILE A 65 10.95 0.55 3.56
CA ILE A 65 9.78 0.35 2.69
C ILE A 65 9.27 -1.09 2.80
N LEU A 66 8.02 -1.25 3.23
CA LEU A 66 7.39 -2.55 3.46
C LEU A 66 7.05 -3.26 2.16
N THR A 67 7.10 -4.59 2.18
CA THR A 67 6.74 -5.41 1.01
C THR A 67 5.24 -5.51 0.93
N GLN A 68 4.75 -5.37 -0.30
CA GLN A 68 3.35 -5.53 -0.61
C GLN A 68 3.19 -6.80 -1.44
N SER A 69 2.25 -7.66 -1.06
CA SER A 69 1.88 -8.83 -1.84
C SER A 69 0.69 -8.49 -2.73
N VAL A 70 0.75 -8.98 -3.97
CA VAL A 70 -0.37 -8.91 -4.92
C VAL A 70 -1.27 -10.11 -4.67
N HIS A 71 -2.56 -9.85 -4.51
CA HIS A 71 -3.59 -10.89 -4.36
C HIS A 71 -4.67 -10.71 -5.41
N ASN A 72 -5.14 -11.83 -5.95
CA ASN A 72 -6.29 -11.87 -6.84
C ASN A 72 -7.50 -12.30 -6.01
N ASN A 73 -8.50 -11.45 -5.94
CA ASN A 73 -9.75 -11.68 -5.24
C ASN A 73 -10.92 -11.35 -6.17
N ASN A 74 -12.15 -11.54 -5.70
CA ASN A 74 -13.34 -11.00 -6.35
C ASN A 74 -13.91 -9.88 -5.49
N ASN A 75 -14.46 -8.86 -6.13
CA ASN A 75 -15.24 -7.85 -5.44
C ASN A 75 -16.52 -8.52 -4.91
N ILE A 76 -16.74 -8.45 -3.60
CA ILE A 76 -17.87 -9.11 -2.94
C ILE A 76 -19.22 -8.57 -3.45
N VAL A 77 -19.26 -7.33 -3.92
CA VAL A 77 -20.49 -6.68 -4.39
C VAL A 77 -20.70 -6.87 -5.88
N THR A 78 -19.69 -6.61 -6.70
CA THR A 78 -19.85 -6.72 -8.17
C THR A 78 -19.61 -8.13 -8.69
N GLY A 79 -19.00 -9.01 -7.89
CA GLY A 79 -18.57 -10.36 -8.30
C GLY A 79 -17.35 -10.38 -9.22
N GLU A 80 -16.89 -9.22 -9.69
CA GLU A 80 -15.82 -9.10 -10.68
C GLU A 80 -14.44 -9.38 -10.08
N PRO A 81 -13.50 -9.94 -10.85
CA PRO A 81 -12.11 -10.05 -10.44
C PRO A 81 -11.51 -8.70 -10.04
N MET A 82 -10.84 -8.68 -8.89
CA MET A 82 -10.18 -7.52 -8.30
C MET A 82 -8.78 -7.91 -7.84
N VAL A 83 -7.79 -7.11 -8.22
CA VAL A 83 -6.42 -7.25 -7.71
C VAL A 83 -6.24 -6.31 -6.53
N ASP A 84 -5.81 -6.84 -5.37
CA ASP A 84 -5.46 -6.06 -4.20
C ASP A 84 -3.98 -6.18 -3.82
N LEU A 85 -3.41 -5.05 -3.43
CA LEU A 85 -2.15 -5.00 -2.71
C LEU A 85 -2.41 -5.14 -1.21
N ARG A 86 -1.64 -6.01 -0.57
CA ARG A 86 -1.66 -6.19 0.89
C ARG A 86 -0.30 -5.89 1.48
N VAL A 87 -0.30 -5.24 2.64
CA VAL A 87 0.89 -4.95 3.43
C VAL A 87 0.71 -5.51 4.83
N THR A 88 1.78 -6.03 5.43
CA THR A 88 1.77 -6.49 6.82
C THR A 88 2.33 -5.41 7.74
N LEU A 89 1.54 -5.00 8.72
CA LEU A 89 1.99 -4.15 9.83
C LEU A 89 2.09 -5.00 11.10
N THR A 90 3.06 -4.70 11.95
CA THR A 90 3.29 -5.40 13.21
C THR A 90 2.93 -4.48 14.36
N ILE A 91 2.02 -4.93 15.22
CA ILE A 91 1.43 -4.18 16.31
C ILE A 91 1.53 -5.07 17.54
N GLU A 92 2.16 -4.60 18.63
CA GLU A 92 2.31 -5.40 19.86
C GLU A 92 2.84 -6.83 19.61
N ASN A 93 3.86 -6.95 18.75
CA ASN A 93 4.44 -8.24 18.30
C ASN A 93 3.49 -9.17 17.52
N LYS A 94 2.32 -8.69 17.09
CA LYS A 94 1.39 -9.42 16.22
C LYS A 94 1.40 -8.83 14.81
N ALA A 95 1.58 -9.68 13.81
CA ALA A 95 1.51 -9.29 12.41
C ALA A 95 0.05 -9.29 11.92
N CYS A 96 -0.40 -8.16 11.38
CA CYS A 96 -1.72 -7.98 10.82
C CYS A 96 -1.63 -7.49 9.37
N TYR A 97 -2.45 -8.05 8.49
CA TYR A 97 -2.48 -7.67 7.08
C TYR A 97 -3.50 -6.56 6.84
N PHE A 98 -3.11 -5.58 6.04
CA PHE A 98 -3.94 -4.47 5.64
C PHE A 98 -3.97 -4.39 4.12
N ASN A 99 -5.13 -4.02 3.57
CA ASN A 99 -5.23 -3.71 2.15
C ASN A 99 -4.65 -2.30 1.93
N THR A 100 -3.63 -2.18 1.09
CA THR A 100 -2.89 -0.92 0.90
C THR A 100 -3.81 0.21 0.47
N ARG A 101 -4.72 -0.02 -0.46
CA ARG A 101 -5.59 1.06 -0.98
C ARG A 101 -6.51 1.62 0.10
N ARG A 102 -6.95 0.77 1.04
CA ARG A 102 -7.77 1.16 2.19
C ARG A 102 -6.93 1.92 3.20
N LEU A 103 -5.70 1.46 3.45
CA LEU A 103 -4.73 2.14 4.31
C LEU A 103 -4.48 3.57 3.81
N VAL A 104 -4.17 3.73 2.52
CA VAL A 104 -3.93 5.04 1.90
C VAL A 104 -5.18 5.92 1.98
N TYR A 105 -6.36 5.38 1.65
CA TYR A 105 -7.61 6.13 1.77
C TYR A 105 -7.84 6.62 3.21
N GLN A 106 -7.60 5.75 4.20
CA GLN A 106 -7.74 6.11 5.60
C GLN A 106 -6.74 7.19 6.02
N THR A 107 -5.50 7.13 5.51
CA THR A 107 -4.45 8.10 5.82
C THR A 107 -4.70 9.47 5.19
N PHE A 108 -5.20 9.54 3.96
CA PHE A 108 -5.27 10.79 3.21
C PHE A 108 -6.67 11.41 3.12
N ILE A 109 -7.73 10.60 3.24
CA ILE A 109 -9.11 11.03 2.98
C ILE A 109 -9.98 10.91 4.23
N ASP A 110 -10.08 9.72 4.85
CA ASP A 110 -10.95 9.49 6.00
C ASP A 110 -10.33 8.57 7.06
N SER A 111 -9.77 9.18 8.09
CA SER A 111 -9.15 8.47 9.22
C SER A 111 -10.13 7.61 10.02
N LYS A 112 -11.44 7.84 9.89
CA LYS A 112 -12.51 7.13 10.62
C LYS A 112 -13.21 6.09 9.75
N LEU A 113 -12.58 5.66 8.65
CA LEU A 113 -13.13 4.66 7.75
C LEU A 113 -13.60 3.42 8.52
N ASN A 114 -14.92 3.20 8.51
CA ASN A 114 -15.53 2.06 9.17
C ASN A 114 -15.76 0.92 8.16
N TYR A 115 -14.94 -0.12 8.25
CA TYR A 115 -15.01 -1.30 7.38
C TYR A 115 -16.30 -2.11 7.50
N LYS A 116 -17.08 -1.91 8.57
CA LYS A 116 -18.40 -2.56 8.76
C LYS A 116 -19.55 -1.76 8.13
N LYS A 117 -19.31 -0.51 7.72
CA LYS A 117 -20.30 0.29 6.97
C LYS A 117 -20.17 -0.02 5.48
N ASN A 118 -21.13 -0.78 4.94
CA ASN A 118 -21.16 -1.23 3.53
C ASN A 118 -21.40 -0.12 2.48
N GLY A 119 -21.22 1.17 2.83
CA GLY A 119 -21.50 2.30 1.94
C GLY A 119 -20.29 2.87 1.20
N LEU A 120 -19.05 2.53 1.60
CA LEU A 120 -17.83 3.06 1.02
C LEU A 120 -17.06 1.99 0.22
N TYR A 121 -17.15 2.09 -1.10
CA TYR A 121 -16.42 1.24 -2.03
C TYR A 121 -15.26 2.02 -2.63
N VAL A 122 -14.04 1.73 -2.18
CA VAL A 122 -12.86 2.05 -2.99
C VAL A 122 -12.78 0.93 -4.05
N ILE A 123 -12.73 1.27 -5.34
CA ILE A 123 -12.58 0.29 -6.43
C ILE A 123 -11.34 0.70 -7.22
N SER A 124 -10.44 -0.25 -7.47
CA SER A 124 -9.32 -0.02 -8.38
C SER A 124 -9.84 -0.19 -9.81
N TYR A 125 -9.96 0.89 -10.57
CA TYR A 125 -10.31 0.82 -11.99
C TYR A 125 -9.04 0.51 -12.80
N GLN A 126 -8.93 -0.71 -13.33
CA GLN A 126 -7.99 -1.01 -14.40
C GLN A 126 -8.73 -0.92 -15.73
N LYS A 127 -8.39 0.09 -16.53
CA LYS A 127 -8.92 0.23 -17.89
C LYS A 127 -8.44 -0.96 -18.71
N ARG A 128 -9.34 -1.90 -19.04
CA ARG A 128 -9.02 -2.99 -19.96
C ARG A 128 -8.65 -2.38 -21.31
N LYS A 129 -7.43 -2.61 -21.80
CA LYS A 129 -7.09 -2.32 -23.20
C LYS A 129 -7.95 -3.25 -24.07
N ALA A 130 -8.75 -2.67 -24.96
CA ALA A 130 -9.49 -3.47 -25.95
C ALA A 130 -8.49 -4.28 -26.77
N LYS A 131 -8.66 -5.61 -26.85
CA LYS A 131 -7.96 -6.40 -27.85
C LYS A 131 -8.53 -5.98 -29.20
N ALA A 132 -7.72 -5.34 -30.03
CA ALA A 132 -8.04 -5.18 -31.44
C ALA A 132 -8.05 -6.58 -32.06
N SER A 133 -9.23 -7.11 -32.34
CA SER A 133 -9.39 -8.30 -33.17
C SER A 133 -8.97 -7.92 -34.58
N LEU A 134 -7.76 -8.32 -35.00
CA LEU A 134 -7.41 -8.33 -36.41
C LEU A 134 -8.21 -9.49 -37.03
N ILE A 135 -9.29 -9.17 -37.72
CA ILE A 135 -9.93 -10.09 -38.67
C ILE A 135 -9.04 -10.04 -39.92
N ALA A 136 -8.41 -11.16 -40.24
CA ALA A 136 -7.79 -11.43 -41.53
C ALA A 136 -8.61 -12.53 -42.23
#